data_AF-A0AAE1YL92-F1
#
_entry.id   AF-A0AAE1YL92-F1
#
_cell.length_a   1.000
_cell.length_b   1.000
_cell.length_c   1.000
_cell.angle_alpha   90.00
_cell.angle_beta   90.00
_cell.angle_gamma   90.00
#
_symmetry.space_group_name_H-M   'P 1'
#
loop_
_entity.id
_entity.type
_entity.pdbx_description
1 polymer ?
#
loop_
_entity_poly.entity_id
_entity_poly.type
_entity_poly.pdbx_seq_one_letter_code
_entity_poly.pdbx_strand_id
1 'polypeptide(L)'
;MVFFSNVIAFEMSTETDYECYVIAYVNFMKSLIETTGDVKELREKGIMVSHLRSDDQMVRMFKQIDTYGVDHWGLFQDVTTRIDDHCNSKAKTWMADLIHTYFRTPCTAIALLAAGFLLCFTFLQTFYTIHPMKNN
;
A
#
# COMPACT_ATOMS: atom_id res chain seq x y z
N MET A 1 8.90 -6.53 -20.43
CA MET A 1 8.53 -7.85 -19.91
C MET A 1 9.68 -8.83 -20.09
N VAL A 2 10.16 -9.06 -21.32
CA VAL A 2 11.18 -10.07 -21.66
C VAL A 2 12.49 -9.95 -20.85
N PHE A 3 12.96 -8.74 -20.55
CA PHE A 3 14.22 -8.57 -19.80
C PHE A 3 14.22 -9.25 -18.42
N PHE A 4 13.26 -8.92 -17.55
CA PHE A 4 13.22 -9.50 -16.20
C PHE A 4 13.01 -11.01 -16.25
N SER A 5 12.11 -11.50 -17.12
CA SER A 5 11.87 -12.93 -17.28
C SER A 5 13.13 -13.69 -17.74
N ASN A 6 13.91 -13.12 -18.66
CA ASN A 6 15.16 -13.74 -19.12
C ASN A 6 16.23 -13.77 -18.02
N VAL A 7 16.35 -12.70 -17.23
CA VAL A 7 17.31 -12.64 -16.12
C VAL A 7 16.91 -13.58 -14.99
N ILE A 8 15.61 -13.66 -14.65
CA ILE A 8 15.10 -14.64 -13.69
C ILE A 8 15.37 -16.07 -14.17
N ALA A 9 15.10 -16.37 -15.45
CA ALA A 9 15.41 -17.68 -16.01
C ALA A 9 16.91 -18.01 -15.94
N PHE A 10 17.77 -17.01 -16.13
CA PHE A 10 19.20 -17.15 -15.96
C PHE A 10 19.57 -17.45 -14.49
N GLU A 11 19.09 -16.66 -13.52
CA GLU A 11 19.31 -16.89 -12.08
C GLU A 11 18.85 -18.30 -11.65
N MET A 12 17.71 -18.77 -12.17
CA MET A 12 17.17 -20.10 -11.87
C MET A 12 17.94 -21.24 -12.56
N SER A 13 18.60 -20.97 -13.69
CA SER A 13 19.35 -21.99 -14.45
C SER A 13 20.76 -22.23 -13.94
N THR A 14 21.31 -21.27 -13.20
CA THR A 14 22.65 -21.38 -12.64
C THR A 14 22.58 -22.09 -11.29
N GLU A 15 23.16 -23.29 -11.17
CA GLU A 15 23.33 -24.04 -9.90
C GLU A 15 24.31 -23.39 -8.91
N THR A 16 24.39 -22.07 -8.92
CA THR A 16 25.32 -21.30 -8.12
C THR A 16 24.61 -20.66 -6.95
N ASP A 17 25.27 -20.69 -5.80
CA ASP A 17 24.93 -20.12 -4.49
C ASP A 17 24.75 -18.58 -4.50
N TYR A 18 24.43 -17.98 -5.65
CA TYR A 18 24.13 -16.57 -5.78
C TYR A 18 22.71 -16.33 -5.25
N GLU A 19 22.62 -15.46 -4.25
CA GLU A 19 21.35 -14.93 -3.79
C GLU A 19 20.59 -14.38 -5.02
N CYS A 20 19.34 -14.82 -5.23
CA CYS A 20 18.57 -14.45 -6.42
C CYS A 20 18.12 -12.98 -6.35
N TYR A 21 19.05 -12.06 -6.58
CA TYR A 21 18.87 -10.63 -6.38
C TYR A 21 17.76 -10.06 -7.26
N VAL A 22 17.63 -10.50 -8.50
CA VAL A 22 16.59 -9.99 -9.41
C VAL A 22 15.22 -10.54 -9.02
N ILE A 23 15.12 -11.82 -8.64
CA ILE A 23 13.89 -12.39 -8.08
C ILE A 23 13.47 -11.61 -6.82
N ALA A 24 14.39 -11.39 -5.88
CA ALA A 24 14.11 -10.66 -4.64
C ALA A 24 13.69 -9.20 -4.91
N TYR A 25 14.36 -8.52 -5.83
CA TYR A 25 14.00 -7.18 -6.27
C TYR A 25 12.60 -7.15 -6.90
N VAL A 26 12.26 -8.10 -7.76
CA VAL A 26 10.93 -8.17 -8.39
C VAL A 26 9.86 -8.43 -7.34
N ASN A 27 10.08 -9.33 -6.39
CA ASN A 27 9.15 -9.58 -5.29
C ASN A 27 8.95 -8.32 -4.42
N PHE A 28 10.03 -7.61 -4.09
CA PHE A 28 9.96 -6.33 -3.39
C PHE A 28 9.20 -5.27 -4.18
N MET A 29 9.46 -5.11 -5.48
CA MET A 29 8.71 -4.17 -6.32
C MET A 29 7.23 -4.55 -6.45
N LYS A 30 6.91 -5.85 -6.49
CA LYS A 30 5.53 -6.34 -6.49
C LYS A 30 4.80 -6.03 -5.18
N SER A 31 5.49 -5.97 -4.04
CA SER A 31 4.86 -5.57 -2.76
C SER A 31 4.61 -4.06 -2.68
N LEU A 32 5.42 -3.26 -3.38
CA LEU A 32 5.22 -1.80 -3.45
C LEU A 32 4.18 -1.38 -4.50
N ILE A 33 3.98 -2.16 -5.56
CA ILE A 33 3.13 -1.79 -6.71
C ILE A 33 1.80 -2.56 -6.67
N GLU A 34 0.77 -1.97 -6.05
CA GLU A 34 -0.59 -2.52 -6.10
C GLU A 34 -1.42 -1.85 -7.20
N THR A 35 -1.25 -0.53 -7.33
CA THR A 35 -2.04 0.37 -8.16
C THR A 35 -1.15 1.23 -9.07
N THR A 36 -1.76 1.92 -10.03
CA THR A 36 -1.06 2.91 -10.85
C THR A 36 -0.60 4.13 -10.05
N GLY A 37 -1.27 4.43 -8.94
CA GLY A 37 -0.85 5.48 -8.01
C GLY A 37 0.52 5.21 -7.41
N ASP A 38 0.77 3.96 -7.00
CA ASP A 38 2.06 3.56 -6.43
C ASP A 38 3.18 3.69 -7.47
N VAL A 39 2.91 3.26 -8.70
CA VAL A 39 3.86 3.41 -9.82
C VAL A 39 4.20 4.88 -10.08
N LYS A 40 3.19 5.75 -10.03
CA LYS A 40 3.37 7.19 -10.20
C LYS A 40 4.22 7.77 -9.08
N GLU A 41 3.94 7.41 -7.83
CA GLU A 41 4.71 7.89 -6.67
C GLU A 41 6.18 7.41 -6.74
N LEU A 42 6.41 6.13 -7.00
CA LEU A 42 7.75 5.57 -7.16
C LEU A 42 8.54 6.26 -8.28
N ARG A 43 7.85 6.65 -9.37
CA ARG A 43 8.43 7.42 -10.47
C ARG A 43 8.78 8.85 -10.04
N GLU A 44 7.85 9.55 -9.38
CA GLU A 44 8.07 10.91 -8.88
C GLU A 44 9.22 10.99 -7.86
N LYS A 45 9.44 9.91 -7.10
CA LYS A 45 10.58 9.76 -6.18
C LYS A 45 11.86 9.28 -6.85
N GLY A 46 11.85 9.03 -8.16
CA GLY A 46 13.02 8.57 -8.92
C GLY A 46 13.45 7.13 -8.62
N ILE A 47 12.61 6.35 -7.91
CA ILE A 47 12.88 4.94 -7.58
C ILE A 47 12.67 4.07 -8.83
N MET A 48 11.73 4.47 -9.69
CA MET A 48 11.42 3.75 -10.92
C MET A 48 11.64 4.62 -12.15
N VAL A 49 12.59 4.23 -13.00
CA VAL A 49 12.87 4.95 -14.25
C VAL A 49 11.95 4.44 -15.35
N SER A 50 10.93 5.22 -15.70
CA SER A 50 10.01 4.89 -16.78
C SER A 50 10.53 5.44 -18.11
N HIS A 51 11.16 4.62 -18.93
CA HIS A 51 11.65 5.14 -20.23
C HIS A 51 10.55 5.29 -21.29
N LEU A 52 9.50 4.46 -21.32
CA LEU A 52 8.48 4.50 -22.39
C LEU A 52 7.10 3.94 -22.00
N ARG A 53 6.88 3.55 -20.74
CA ARG A 53 5.72 2.73 -20.34
C ARG A 53 4.73 3.52 -19.46
N SER A 54 3.43 3.39 -19.76
CA SER A 54 2.37 3.97 -18.91
C SER A 54 2.31 3.27 -17.55
N ASP A 55 1.76 3.93 -16.54
CA ASP A 55 1.68 3.36 -15.19
C ASP A 55 0.90 2.04 -15.19
N ASP A 56 -0.21 1.96 -15.92
CA ASP A 56 -0.99 0.71 -16.07
C ASP A 56 -0.16 -0.43 -16.66
N GLN A 57 0.66 -0.12 -17.66
CA GLN A 57 1.50 -1.12 -18.30
C GLN A 57 2.64 -1.58 -17.36
N MET A 58 3.12 -0.73 -16.46
CA MET A 58 4.11 -1.11 -15.44
C MET A 58 3.48 -2.02 -14.39
N VAL A 59 2.28 -1.67 -13.88
CA VAL A 59 1.51 -2.53 -12.95
C VAL A 59 1.30 -3.91 -13.56
N ARG A 60 0.78 -3.98 -14.80
CA ARG A 60 0.56 -5.26 -15.48
C ARG A 60 1.85 -6.05 -15.66
N MET A 61 2.95 -5.38 -16.03
CA MET A 61 4.23 -6.05 -16.21
C MET A 61 4.72 -6.71 -14.91
N PHE A 62 4.74 -5.99 -13.78
CA PHE A 62 5.18 -6.57 -12.51
C PHE A 62 4.25 -7.68 -12.02
N LYS A 63 2.92 -7.52 -12.19
CA LYS A 63 1.95 -8.57 -11.85
C LYS A 63 2.12 -9.85 -12.70
N GLN A 64 2.54 -9.71 -13.97
CA GLN A 64 2.72 -10.84 -14.89
C GLN A 64 4.08 -11.54 -14.81
N ILE A 65 5.09 -10.93 -14.18
CA ILE A 65 6.38 -11.59 -13.98
C ILE A 65 6.21 -12.70 -12.95
N ASP A 66 6.50 -13.93 -13.36
CA ASP A 66 6.57 -15.09 -12.49
C ASP A 66 7.94 -15.16 -11.79
N THR A 67 7.90 -15.33 -10.48
CA THR A 67 9.08 -15.51 -9.61
C THR A 67 9.20 -16.95 -9.10
N TYR A 68 8.43 -17.88 -9.68
CA TYR A 68 8.48 -19.32 -9.45
C TYR A 68 8.30 -19.72 -7.99
N GLY A 69 7.63 -18.88 -7.20
CA GLY A 69 7.41 -19.09 -5.77
C GLY A 69 8.69 -19.07 -4.92
N VAL A 70 9.80 -18.61 -5.47
CA VAL A 70 11.07 -18.55 -4.75
C VAL A 70 11.04 -17.36 -3.78
N ASP A 71 11.15 -17.66 -2.50
CA ASP A 71 11.11 -16.67 -1.43
C ASP A 71 12.53 -16.23 -1.04
N HIS A 72 12.98 -15.12 -1.63
CA HIS A 72 14.23 -14.43 -1.26
C HIS A 72 13.95 -13.08 -0.60
N TRP A 73 12.93 -13.02 0.28
CA TRP A 73 12.59 -11.76 0.96
C TRP A 73 13.72 -11.19 1.82
N GLY A 74 14.64 -12.05 2.30
CA GLY A 74 15.74 -11.68 3.20
C GLY A 74 16.60 -10.52 2.68
N LEU A 75 16.84 -10.44 1.37
CA LEU A 75 17.66 -9.41 0.74
C LEU A 75 17.12 -7.99 0.91
N PHE A 76 15.80 -7.84 0.90
CA PHE A 76 15.12 -6.54 1.05
C PHE A 76 14.37 -6.45 2.37
N GLN A 77 14.61 -7.37 3.31
CA GLN A 77 13.92 -7.42 4.59
C GLN A 77 14.26 -6.18 5.44
N ASP A 78 15.53 -5.77 5.51
CA ASP A 78 15.94 -4.56 6.23
C ASP A 78 15.23 -3.32 5.68
N VAL A 79 15.23 -3.17 4.34
CA VAL A 79 14.57 -2.05 3.66
C VAL A 79 13.07 -2.05 3.93
N THR A 80 12.42 -3.21 3.81
CA THR A 80 10.98 -3.37 4.07
C THR A 80 10.65 -3.03 5.51
N THR A 81 11.46 -3.49 6.46
CA THR A 81 11.28 -3.22 7.89
C THR A 81 11.40 -1.73 8.19
N ARG A 82 12.40 -1.05 7.61
CA ARG A 82 12.57 0.40 7.78
C ARG A 82 11.43 1.21 7.18
N ILE A 83 10.86 0.76 6.06
CA ILE A 83 9.67 1.39 5.47
C ILE A 83 8.48 1.23 6.43
N ASP A 84 8.24 0.01 6.94
CA ASP A 84 7.15 -0.26 7.87
C ASP A 84 7.28 0.54 9.17
N ASP A 85 8.48 0.55 9.77
CA ASP A 85 8.78 1.31 10.97
C ASP A 85 8.54 2.81 10.77
N HIS A 86 8.94 3.36 9.63
CA HIS A 86 8.73 4.77 9.32
C HIS A 86 7.25 5.11 9.10
N CYS A 87 6.53 4.28 8.36
CA CYS A 87 5.09 4.45 8.12
C CYS A 87 4.31 4.34 9.43
N ASN A 88 4.62 3.34 10.25
CA ASN A 88 4.02 3.11 11.55
C ASN A 88 4.36 4.23 12.53
N SER A 89 5.61 4.69 12.56
CA SER A 89 6.04 5.83 13.38
C SER A 89 5.26 7.10 13.00
N LYS A 90 5.18 7.43 11.71
CA LYS A 90 4.38 8.57 11.23
C LYS A 90 2.91 8.44 11.59
N ALA A 91 2.29 7.30 11.34
CA ALA A 91 0.89 7.06 11.68
C ALA A 91 0.65 7.21 13.20
N LYS A 92 1.55 6.66 14.03
CA LYS A 92 1.53 6.83 15.49
C LYS A 92 1.69 8.29 15.90
N THR A 93 2.59 9.05 15.27
CA THR A 93 2.77 10.48 15.53
C THR A 93 1.51 11.27 15.18
N TRP A 94 0.93 11.05 13.99
CA TRP A 94 -0.32 11.70 13.59
C TRP A 94 -1.47 11.35 14.53
N MET A 95 -1.59 10.08 14.92
CA MET A 95 -2.58 9.64 15.90
C MET A 95 -2.35 10.34 17.26
N ALA A 96 -1.09 10.44 17.72
CA ALA A 96 -0.74 11.11 18.96
C ALA A 96 -1.06 12.61 18.91
N ASP A 97 -0.77 13.30 17.81
CA ASP A 97 -1.08 14.71 17.61
C ASP A 97 -2.58 14.96 17.55
N LEU A 98 -3.34 14.06 16.93
CA LEU A 98 -4.80 14.13 16.85
C LEU A 98 -5.41 13.88 18.24
N ILE A 99 -4.93 12.87 18.97
CA ILE A 99 -5.37 12.65 20.34
C ILE A 99 -5.03 13.86 21.21
N HIS A 100 -3.79 14.36 21.15
CA HIS A 100 -3.34 15.48 21.96
C HIS A 100 -4.09 16.77 21.63
N THR A 101 -4.37 17.06 20.35
CA THR A 101 -5.08 18.28 19.95
C THR A 101 -6.58 18.22 20.25
N TYR A 102 -7.23 17.06 20.06
CA TYR A 102 -8.68 16.94 20.20
C TYR A 102 -9.13 16.55 21.62
N PHE A 103 -8.35 15.75 22.37
CA PHE A 103 -8.73 15.27 23.71
C PHE A 103 -8.17 16.10 24.87
N ARG A 104 -7.27 17.05 24.61
CA ARG A 104 -6.74 17.94 25.67
C ARG A 104 -7.76 18.99 26.12
N THR A 105 -8.74 19.32 25.28
CA THR A 105 -9.87 20.18 25.66
C THR A 105 -11.13 19.33 25.74
N PRO A 106 -11.62 18.99 26.96
CA PRO A 106 -12.78 18.13 27.11
C PRO A 106 -14.00 18.64 26.32
N CYS A 107 -14.15 19.96 26.19
CA CYS A 107 -15.22 20.57 25.38
C CYS A 107 -15.15 20.21 23.89
N THR A 108 -13.95 20.16 23.30
CA THR A 108 -13.79 19.85 21.87
C THR A 108 -14.08 18.37 21.60
N ALA A 109 -13.65 17.49 22.50
CA ALA A 109 -13.97 16.06 22.41
C ALA A 109 -15.49 15.80 22.50
N ILE A 110 -16.19 16.47 23.42
CA ILE A 110 -17.66 16.37 23.56
C ILE A 110 -18.37 16.90 22.31
N ALA A 111 -17.91 18.03 21.75
CA ALA A 111 -18.48 18.59 20.53
C ALA A 111 -18.30 17.65 19.32
N LEU A 112 -17.12 17.01 19.20
CA LEU A 112 -16.84 16.05 18.14
C LEU A 112 -17.74 14.81 18.25
N LEU A 113 -17.91 14.27 19.47
CA LEU A 113 -18.81 13.15 19.74
C LEU A 113 -20.26 13.50 19.39
N ALA A 114 -20.75 14.67 19.83
CA ALA A 114 -22.09 15.15 19.52
C ALA A 114 -22.32 15.28 18.01
N ALA A 115 -21.37 15.84 17.27
CA ALA A 115 -21.44 15.94 15.81
C ALA A 115 -21.47 14.56 15.13
N GLY A 116 -20.68 13.60 15.62
CA GLY A 116 -20.71 12.22 15.15
C GLY A 116 -22.05 11.53 15.38
N PHE A 117 -22.65 11.69 16.56
CA PHE A 117 -23.98 11.17 16.85
C PHE A 117 -25.05 11.76 15.94
N LEU A 118 -25.02 13.08 15.74
CA LEU A 118 -25.95 13.77 14.84
C LEU A 118 -25.84 13.23 13.40
N LEU A 119 -24.62 13.07 12.88
CA LEU A 119 -24.39 12.50 11.55
C LEU A 119 -24.93 11.08 11.42
N CYS A 120 -24.68 10.21 12.42
CA CYS A 120 -25.25 8.87 12.44
C CYS A 120 -26.78 8.90 12.43
N PHE A 121 -27.39 9.80 13.19
CA PHE A 121 -28.84 9.93 13.25
C PHE A 121 -29.41 10.42 11.91
N THR A 122 -28.79 11.42 11.29
CA THR A 122 -29.17 11.91 9.96
C THR A 122 -29.01 10.83 8.89
N PHE A 123 -27.96 10.02 8.96
CA PHE A 123 -27.74 8.91 8.04
C PHE A 123 -28.83 7.84 8.19
N LEU A 124 -29.14 7.42 9.42
CA LEU A 124 -30.23 6.48 9.69
C LEU A 124 -31.57 7.04 9.21
N GLN A 125 -31.87 8.30 9.52
CA GLN A 125 -33.09 8.97 9.06
C GLN A 125 -33.19 8.95 7.53
N THR A 126 -32.10 9.28 6.83
CA THR A 126 -32.03 9.27 5.36
C THR A 126 -32.21 7.86 4.82
N PHE A 127 -31.56 6.87 5.44
CA PHE A 127 -31.67 5.46 5.07
C PHE A 127 -33.11 4.93 5.21
N TYR A 128 -33.76 5.18 6.34
CA TYR A 128 -35.16 4.81 6.57
C TYR A 128 -36.15 5.61 5.69
N THR A 129 -35.79 6.83 5.29
CA THR A 129 -36.59 7.63 4.35
C THR A 129 -36.51 7.07 2.92
N ILE A 130 -35.34 6.58 2.51
CA ILE A 130 -35.13 5.97 1.18
C ILE A 130 -35.69 4.55 1.12
N HIS A 131 -35.60 3.78 2.20
CA HIS A 131 -36.17 2.44 2.34
C HIS A 131 -37.28 2.42 3.41
N PRO A 132 -38.51 2.91 3.09
CA PRO A 132 -39.63 2.76 4.01
C PRO A 132 -39.94 1.27 4.20
N MET A 133 -39.81 0.77 5.44
CA MET A 133 -40.29 -0.57 5.78
C MET A 133 -41.80 -0.64 5.52
N LYS A 134 -42.20 -1.47 4.56
CA LYS A 134 -43.60 -1.86 4.35
C LYS A 134 -44.03 -2.70 5.55
N ASN A 135 -44.74 -2.08 6.49
CA ASN A 135 -45.35 -2.78 7.62
C ASN A 135 -46.61 -3.51 7.10
N ASN A 136 -46.62 -4.86 7.21
CA ASN A 136 -47.80 -5.71 7.00
C ASN A 136 -48.70 -5.66 8.24
#